data_AF-A0A929SLP8-F1
#
_entry.id   AF-A0A929SLP8-F1
#
_cell.length_a   1.000
_cell.length_b   1.000
_cell.length_c   1.000
_cell.angle_alpha   90.00
_cell.angle_beta   90.00
_cell.angle_gamma   90.00
#
_symmetry.space_group_name_H-M   'P 1'
#
loop_
_entity.id
_entity.type
_entity.pdbx_description
1 polymer ?
#
loop_
_entity_poly.entity_id
_entity_poly.type
_entity_poly.pdbx_seq_one_letter_code
_entity_poly.pdbx_strand_id
1 'polypeptide(L)'
;MTELVNSEYIEQNPLFKHMSSYTIFTSIEDFKNIKAGKTVSIKGENIPIEYLKRILEDEKYYNYVLDYFSGEIPRFILATIVNGDIGNRLEYKKIQLFNAIKNIIKPYEEDKNIMSRFDNLKESLFLNKFIIKHYNDNFKINVENKEYEVPILALIELINLKEDKFSEVCENNKIKTINEIPKDYFLYILKTFIEDNKLIEDYIIPSNIFNNYTMLKEGQLIDIDAINKFLKTTDTKYKYIKLNKDLEQKIISNMPESLSDLEKAMYIYIKMCKTLSYDEEYYAVNQKGDAVEKHQDLKYVSEITLDNPKAVCFEFNVIYTKFLHDLGINFQSNYKNMIGEVYGDGHVELDFRVGKYLVHADSVTTILGGDIVRSKLNQPIIGLTCENLNLKTKEEFNNSLNKVYTLINEEDKNNKKPADTIENLLEEYKNLTENVQKLKIKDKFNILMEKIASTELKGIDAYYYILKMKKIFFTPDEEVDNLSFNLIRNNLPMDEDKTASVIGIFTVNDYSFNEYEMLNDYYLVNEAMNVSKISKDEIAEKFDSGEYDYIKKTDSGIPGVLTYRRKK
;
A
#
# COMPACT_ATOMS: atom_id res chain seq x y z
N MET A 1 10.03 12.22 -46.01
CA MET A 1 9.84 10.87 -45.45
C MET A 1 9.56 9.96 -46.62
N THR A 2 10.40 8.96 -46.84
CA THR A 2 10.27 8.08 -48.01
C THR A 2 9.41 6.90 -47.61
N GLU A 3 8.29 6.75 -48.29
CA GLU A 3 7.30 5.69 -48.07
C GLU A 3 7.75 4.39 -48.74
N LEU A 4 7.67 3.28 -48.01
CA LEU A 4 8.07 1.96 -48.49
C LEU A 4 6.91 0.98 -48.28
N VAL A 5 5.86 1.12 -49.09
CA VAL A 5 4.80 0.09 -49.21
C VAL A 5 4.96 -0.58 -50.58
N ASN A 6 6.14 -1.14 -50.82
CA ASN A 6 6.39 -2.01 -51.97
C ASN A 6 6.42 -3.46 -51.44
N SER A 7 5.62 -4.36 -52.01
CA SER A 7 5.60 -5.77 -51.66
C SER A 7 6.99 -6.40 -51.71
N GLU A 8 7.83 -5.96 -52.66
CA GLU A 8 9.23 -6.39 -52.77
C GLU A 8 10.06 -6.01 -51.54
N TYR A 9 9.83 -4.84 -50.93
CA TYR A 9 10.57 -4.39 -49.74
C TYR A 9 10.18 -5.20 -48.49
N ILE A 10 8.90 -5.54 -48.36
CA ILE A 10 8.41 -6.40 -47.27
C ILE A 10 8.99 -7.81 -47.42
N GLU A 11 9.05 -8.34 -48.63
CA GLU A 11 9.61 -9.67 -48.91
C GLU A 11 11.12 -9.74 -48.69
N GLN A 12 11.85 -8.65 -48.97
CA GLN A 12 13.30 -8.55 -48.79
C GLN A 12 13.74 -8.31 -47.34
N ASN A 13 12.85 -7.81 -46.48
CA ASN A 13 13.14 -7.59 -45.06
C ASN A 13 12.59 -8.75 -44.20
N PRO A 14 13.45 -9.61 -43.60
CA PRO A 14 13.00 -10.78 -42.83
C PRO A 14 12.06 -10.45 -41.66
N LEU A 15 12.24 -9.29 -41.02
CA LEU A 15 11.40 -8.85 -39.91
C LEU A 15 10.00 -8.48 -40.39
N PHE A 16 9.89 -7.70 -41.48
CA PHE A 16 8.58 -7.35 -42.03
C PHE A 16 7.87 -8.55 -42.66
N LYS A 17 8.61 -9.48 -43.26
CA LYS A 17 8.08 -10.76 -43.74
C LYS A 17 7.52 -11.64 -42.62
N HIS A 18 8.20 -11.68 -41.47
CA HIS A 18 7.64 -12.36 -40.30
C HIS A 18 6.39 -11.63 -39.78
N MET A 19 6.46 -10.30 -39.64
CA MET A 19 5.35 -9.48 -39.16
C MET A 19 4.13 -9.54 -40.08
N SER A 20 4.31 -9.72 -41.39
CA SER A 20 3.20 -9.84 -42.33
C SER A 20 2.34 -11.07 -42.09
N SER A 21 2.72 -12.01 -41.22
CA SER A 21 1.82 -13.07 -40.78
C SER A 21 0.67 -12.56 -39.90
N TYR A 22 0.82 -11.39 -39.26
CA TYR A 22 -0.20 -10.80 -38.37
C TYR A 22 -0.40 -9.29 -38.55
N THR A 23 0.28 -8.70 -39.54
CA THR A 23 0.25 -7.26 -39.81
C THR A 23 -0.14 -7.00 -41.26
N ILE A 24 -1.17 -6.17 -41.45
CA ILE A 24 -1.43 -5.53 -42.75
C ILE A 24 -0.62 -4.24 -42.79
N PHE A 25 0.32 -4.15 -43.74
CA PHE A 25 1.04 -2.91 -44.02
C PHE A 25 0.25 -2.06 -45.01
N THR A 26 0.08 -0.77 -44.70
CA THR A 26 -0.62 0.21 -45.55
C THR A 26 0.17 1.51 -45.69
N SER A 27 -0.26 2.38 -46.62
CA SER A 27 0.33 3.69 -46.88
C SER A 27 0.02 4.68 -45.76
N ILE A 28 0.87 5.70 -45.59
CA ILE A 28 0.67 6.79 -44.62
C ILE A 28 -0.62 7.55 -44.95
N GLU A 29 -0.90 7.76 -46.23
CA GLU A 29 -2.12 8.43 -46.69
C GLU A 29 -3.36 7.60 -46.35
N ASP A 30 -3.34 6.30 -46.64
CA ASP A 30 -4.43 5.40 -46.32
C ASP A 30 -4.67 5.31 -44.81
N PHE A 31 -3.60 5.19 -44.03
CA PHE A 31 -3.69 5.17 -42.57
C PHE A 31 -4.29 6.47 -42.00
N LYS A 32 -3.93 7.63 -42.57
CA LYS A 32 -4.54 8.91 -42.21
C LYS A 32 -6.02 8.96 -42.57
N ASN A 33 -6.41 8.45 -43.74
CA ASN A 33 -7.81 8.38 -44.16
C ASN A 33 -8.63 7.51 -43.22
N ILE A 34 -8.09 6.37 -42.80
CA ILE A 34 -8.72 5.49 -41.81
C ILE A 34 -8.96 6.25 -40.49
N LYS A 35 -7.96 7.01 -40.01
CA LYS A 35 -8.06 7.75 -38.73
C LYS A 35 -8.87 9.04 -38.79
N ALA A 36 -9.01 9.68 -39.95
CA ALA A 36 -9.70 10.96 -40.10
C ALA A 36 -11.23 10.87 -39.95
N GLY A 37 -11.78 9.66 -40.05
CA GLY A 37 -13.22 9.41 -40.00
C GLY A 37 -13.83 9.42 -38.60
N LYS A 38 -15.14 9.12 -38.54
CA LYS A 38 -15.86 8.87 -37.28
C LYS A 38 -15.29 7.66 -36.56
N THR A 39 -15.42 7.64 -35.23
CA THR A 39 -14.98 6.54 -34.37
C THR A 39 -16.16 5.98 -33.56
N VAL A 40 -16.01 4.73 -33.09
CA VAL A 40 -16.86 4.11 -32.07
C VAL A 40 -16.05 4.01 -30.79
N SER A 41 -16.60 4.46 -29.67
CA SER A 41 -15.95 4.35 -28.36
C SER A 41 -16.32 3.02 -27.70
N ILE A 42 -15.33 2.18 -27.38
CA ILE A 42 -15.49 0.90 -26.68
C ILE A 42 -14.53 0.87 -25.50
N LYS A 43 -15.05 0.87 -24.26
CA LYS A 43 -14.25 0.80 -23.03
C LYS A 43 -13.11 1.84 -22.99
N GLY A 44 -13.37 3.07 -23.45
CA GLY A 44 -12.40 4.17 -23.47
C GLY A 44 -11.51 4.24 -24.71
N GLU A 45 -11.52 3.22 -25.58
CA GLU A 45 -10.79 3.23 -26.85
C GLU A 45 -11.65 3.75 -28.00
N ASN A 46 -11.09 4.61 -28.84
CA ASN A 46 -11.75 5.14 -30.03
C ASN A 46 -11.30 4.34 -31.27
N ILE A 47 -12.22 3.54 -31.82
CA ILE A 47 -11.95 2.66 -32.95
C ILE A 47 -12.51 3.29 -34.24
N PRO A 48 -11.70 3.55 -35.27
CA PRO A 48 -12.17 4.20 -36.50
C PRO A 48 -13.20 3.35 -37.25
N ILE A 49 -14.32 3.95 -37.67
CA ILE A 49 -15.38 3.26 -38.41
C ILE A 49 -14.85 2.73 -39.76
N GLU A 50 -14.00 3.50 -40.43
CA GLU A 50 -13.42 3.08 -41.71
C GLU A 50 -12.58 1.81 -41.58
N TYR A 51 -11.85 1.67 -40.48
CA TYR A 51 -11.11 0.45 -40.17
C TYR A 51 -12.04 -0.76 -40.01
N LEU A 52 -13.14 -0.57 -39.28
CA LEU A 52 -14.14 -1.62 -39.04
C LEU A 52 -14.88 -2.03 -40.32
N LYS A 53 -15.18 -1.07 -41.21
CA LYS A 53 -15.78 -1.34 -42.52
C LYS A 53 -14.88 -2.22 -43.37
N ARG A 54 -13.58 -1.92 -43.43
CA ARG A 54 -12.62 -2.76 -44.17
C ARG A 54 -12.57 -4.18 -43.65
N ILE A 55 -12.67 -4.39 -42.34
CA ILE A 55 -12.76 -5.76 -41.78
C ILE A 55 -13.98 -6.52 -42.31
N LEU A 56 -15.10 -5.83 -42.56
CA LEU A 56 -16.31 -6.44 -43.08
C LEU A 56 -16.32 -6.57 -44.61
N GLU A 57 -15.78 -5.60 -45.32
CA GLU A 57 -15.90 -5.44 -46.78
C GLU A 57 -14.69 -6.00 -47.54
N ASP A 58 -13.47 -5.83 -47.02
CA ASP A 58 -12.23 -6.29 -47.65
C ASP A 58 -11.84 -7.71 -47.20
N GLU A 59 -11.62 -8.61 -48.17
CA GLU A 59 -11.31 -10.02 -47.91
C GLU A 59 -10.00 -10.23 -47.16
N LYS A 60 -8.97 -9.43 -47.43
CA LYS A 60 -7.68 -9.52 -46.74
C LYS A 60 -7.84 -9.13 -45.28
N TYR A 61 -8.51 -8.01 -44.99
CA TYR A 61 -8.75 -7.59 -43.62
C TYR A 61 -9.62 -8.60 -42.87
N TYR A 62 -10.69 -9.08 -43.49
CA TYR A 62 -11.56 -10.10 -42.93
C TYR A 62 -10.78 -11.36 -42.53
N ASN A 63 -9.95 -11.91 -43.42
CA ASN A 63 -9.20 -13.14 -43.17
C ASN A 63 -8.20 -12.97 -42.00
N TYR A 64 -7.47 -11.86 -41.92
CA TYR A 64 -6.58 -11.61 -40.78
C TYR A 64 -7.35 -11.52 -39.46
N VAL A 65 -8.52 -10.87 -39.45
CA VAL A 65 -9.34 -10.78 -38.23
C VAL A 65 -9.92 -12.13 -37.87
N LEU A 66 -10.35 -12.94 -38.85
CA LEU A 66 -10.85 -14.29 -38.63
C LEU A 66 -9.76 -15.21 -38.04
N ASP A 67 -8.54 -15.17 -38.60
CA ASP A 67 -7.40 -15.93 -38.09
C ASP A 67 -7.03 -15.48 -36.67
N TYR A 68 -7.07 -14.17 -36.42
CA TYR A 68 -6.83 -13.63 -35.08
C TYR A 68 -7.92 -14.09 -34.10
N PHE A 69 -9.19 -13.99 -34.47
CA PHE A 69 -10.30 -14.39 -33.60
C PHE A 69 -10.25 -15.89 -33.30
N SER A 70 -9.97 -16.71 -34.30
CA SER A 70 -9.82 -18.18 -34.19
C SER A 70 -8.56 -18.60 -33.41
N GLY A 71 -7.61 -17.69 -33.22
CA GLY A 71 -6.36 -17.95 -32.50
C GLY A 71 -5.28 -18.62 -33.35
N GLU A 72 -5.40 -18.57 -34.67
CA GLU A 72 -4.37 -19.00 -35.63
C GLU A 72 -3.19 -18.01 -35.66
N ILE A 73 -3.49 -16.72 -35.44
CA ILE A 73 -2.47 -15.68 -35.24
C ILE A 73 -2.65 -14.98 -33.87
N PRO A 74 -1.57 -14.55 -33.21
CA PRO A 74 -1.63 -14.06 -31.83
C PRO A 74 -2.15 -12.62 -31.70
N ARG A 75 -2.16 -11.86 -32.79
CA ARG A 75 -2.58 -10.45 -32.83
C ARG A 75 -2.97 -10.04 -34.24
N PHE A 76 -3.62 -8.90 -34.37
CA PHE A 76 -3.90 -8.26 -35.65
C PHE A 76 -3.49 -6.79 -35.61
N ILE A 77 -2.60 -6.40 -36.51
CA ILE A 77 -2.06 -5.04 -36.57
C ILE A 77 -2.29 -4.45 -37.97
N LEU A 78 -2.70 -3.19 -38.03
CA LEU A 78 -2.58 -2.37 -39.22
C LEU A 78 -1.47 -1.33 -39.00
N ALA A 79 -0.44 -1.30 -39.84
CA ALA A 79 0.71 -0.43 -39.64
C ALA A 79 1.24 0.21 -40.93
N THR A 80 1.94 1.34 -40.79
CA THR A 80 2.70 1.98 -41.88
C THR A 80 4.19 1.66 -41.74
N ILE A 81 4.94 1.67 -42.85
CA ILE A 81 6.41 1.60 -42.83
C ILE A 81 6.99 2.98 -43.15
N VAL A 82 7.82 3.53 -42.26
CA VAL A 82 8.43 4.86 -42.42
C VAL A 82 9.93 4.74 -42.22
N ASN A 83 10.71 5.14 -43.22
CA ASN A 83 12.18 5.10 -43.19
C ASN A 83 12.77 3.72 -42.79
N GLY A 84 12.09 2.63 -43.17
CA GLY A 84 12.54 1.25 -42.89
C GLY A 84 12.19 0.74 -41.49
N ASP A 85 11.35 1.44 -40.72
CA ASP A 85 10.83 1.01 -39.42
C ASP A 85 9.29 1.09 -39.37
N ILE A 86 8.69 0.49 -38.34
CA ILE A 86 7.26 0.55 -38.06
C ILE A 86 6.90 2.00 -37.67
N GLY A 87 6.03 2.61 -38.45
CA GLY A 87 5.46 3.93 -38.17
C GLY A 87 4.21 3.84 -37.30
N ASN A 88 3.12 4.48 -37.76
CA ASN A 88 1.87 4.47 -37.04
C ASN A 88 1.22 3.07 -37.08
N ARG A 89 0.53 2.68 -35.99
CA ARG A 89 -0.19 1.40 -35.92
C ARG A 89 -1.58 1.51 -35.27
N LEU A 90 -2.45 0.57 -35.63
CA LEU A 90 -3.70 0.25 -34.96
C LEU A 90 -3.65 -1.21 -34.50
N GLU A 91 -3.97 -1.46 -33.24
CA GLU A 91 -4.01 -2.78 -32.62
C GLU A 91 -5.08 -2.75 -31.52
N TYR A 92 -5.97 -3.73 -31.52
CA TYR A 92 -7.13 -3.78 -30.61
C TYR A 92 -7.38 -5.22 -30.12
N LYS A 93 -7.92 -5.38 -28.91
CA LYS A 93 -8.30 -6.70 -28.37
C LYS A 93 -9.48 -7.30 -29.14
N LYS A 94 -9.59 -8.64 -29.17
CA LYS A 94 -10.65 -9.38 -29.89
C LYS A 94 -12.05 -8.87 -29.57
N ILE A 95 -12.40 -8.83 -28.28
CA ILE A 95 -13.74 -8.41 -27.84
C ILE A 95 -14.01 -6.91 -28.09
N GLN A 96 -12.97 -6.07 -28.13
CA GLN A 96 -13.12 -4.65 -28.47
C GLN A 96 -13.48 -4.49 -29.95
N LEU A 97 -12.76 -5.19 -30.83
CA LEU A 97 -13.06 -5.23 -32.26
C LEU A 97 -14.46 -5.75 -32.52
N PHE A 98 -14.81 -6.91 -31.94
CA PHE A 98 -16.14 -7.50 -32.13
C PHE A 98 -17.27 -6.57 -31.71
N ASN A 99 -17.18 -5.96 -30.51
CA ASN A 99 -18.20 -5.02 -30.04
C ASN A 99 -18.29 -3.75 -30.90
N ALA A 100 -17.16 -3.28 -31.45
CA ALA A 100 -17.16 -2.14 -32.36
C ALA A 100 -17.82 -2.49 -33.69
N ILE A 101 -17.53 -3.66 -34.26
CA ILE A 101 -18.18 -4.18 -35.48
C ILE A 101 -19.69 -4.31 -35.25
N LYS A 102 -20.10 -4.88 -34.11
CA LYS A 102 -21.52 -5.01 -33.72
C LYS A 102 -22.25 -3.66 -33.70
N ASN A 103 -21.58 -2.57 -33.33
CA ASN A 103 -22.18 -1.23 -33.32
C ASN A 103 -22.40 -0.64 -34.71
N ILE A 104 -21.70 -1.13 -35.74
CA ILE A 104 -21.78 -0.61 -37.11
C ILE A 104 -22.44 -1.58 -38.09
N ILE A 105 -22.86 -2.77 -37.65
CA ILE A 105 -23.38 -3.82 -38.55
C ILE A 105 -24.81 -3.54 -39.04
N LYS A 106 -25.60 -2.77 -38.30
CA LYS A 106 -27.03 -2.51 -38.58
C LYS A 106 -27.34 -2.08 -40.03
N PRO A 107 -26.58 -1.18 -40.67
CA PRO A 107 -26.82 -0.79 -42.06
C PRO A 107 -26.60 -1.92 -43.07
N TYR A 108 -25.95 -3.02 -42.68
CA TYR A 108 -25.62 -4.16 -43.53
C TYR A 108 -26.57 -5.35 -43.34
N GLU A 109 -27.68 -5.19 -42.61
CA GLU A 109 -28.63 -6.29 -42.31
C GLU A 109 -29.15 -7.03 -43.56
N GLU A 110 -29.26 -6.34 -44.70
CA GLU A 110 -29.70 -6.93 -45.97
C GLU A 110 -28.56 -7.54 -46.80
N ASP A 111 -27.29 -7.25 -46.49
CA ASP A 111 -26.12 -7.80 -47.17
C ASP A 111 -25.75 -9.17 -46.58
N LYS A 112 -26.18 -10.23 -47.27
CA LYS A 112 -25.93 -11.61 -46.84
C LYS A 112 -24.45 -11.96 -46.69
N ASN A 113 -23.57 -11.39 -47.50
CA ASN A 113 -22.14 -11.70 -47.44
C ASN A 113 -21.50 -11.07 -46.21
N ILE A 114 -21.78 -9.78 -45.97
CA ILE A 114 -21.27 -9.06 -44.79
C ILE A 114 -21.84 -9.64 -43.50
N MET A 115 -23.14 -9.98 -43.49
CA MET A 115 -23.75 -10.66 -42.34
C MET A 115 -23.13 -12.04 -42.08
N SER A 116 -22.87 -12.83 -43.13
CA SER A 116 -22.16 -14.10 -42.98
C SER A 116 -20.74 -13.93 -42.42
N ARG A 117 -19.99 -12.93 -42.88
CA ARG A 117 -18.67 -12.58 -42.32
C ARG A 117 -18.77 -12.22 -40.84
N PHE A 118 -19.73 -11.37 -40.48
CA PHE A 118 -19.96 -10.99 -39.08
C PHE A 118 -20.32 -12.20 -38.20
N ASP A 119 -21.20 -13.08 -38.67
CA ASP A 119 -21.59 -14.28 -37.94
C ASP A 119 -20.41 -15.25 -37.78
N ASN A 120 -19.57 -15.44 -38.80
CA ASN A 120 -18.36 -16.26 -38.69
C ASN A 120 -17.38 -15.70 -37.64
N LEU A 121 -17.15 -14.37 -37.65
CA LEU A 121 -16.33 -13.72 -36.64
C LEU A 121 -16.92 -13.92 -35.24
N LYS A 122 -18.23 -13.75 -35.08
CA LYS A 122 -18.93 -13.98 -33.82
C LYS A 122 -18.76 -15.43 -33.34
N GLU A 123 -18.96 -16.40 -34.22
CA GLU A 123 -18.87 -17.82 -33.90
C GLU A 123 -17.47 -18.24 -33.47
N SER A 124 -16.42 -17.67 -34.09
CA SER A 124 -15.03 -17.93 -33.72
C SER A 124 -14.67 -17.46 -32.31
N LEU A 125 -15.43 -16.50 -31.76
CA LEU A 125 -15.21 -15.97 -30.41
C LEU A 125 -16.04 -16.66 -29.32
N PHE A 126 -16.94 -17.60 -29.65
CA PHE A 126 -17.69 -18.28 -28.60
C PHE A 126 -16.77 -19.15 -27.74
N LEU A 127 -16.96 -19.10 -26.41
CA LEU A 127 -16.22 -19.95 -25.47
C LEU A 127 -16.29 -21.45 -25.81
N ASN A 128 -17.39 -21.90 -26.42
CA ASN A 128 -17.52 -23.26 -26.98
C ASN A 128 -16.30 -23.67 -27.82
N LYS A 129 -15.77 -22.77 -28.67
CA LYS A 129 -14.64 -23.09 -29.55
C LYS A 129 -13.38 -23.38 -28.74
N PHE A 130 -13.14 -22.64 -27.66
CA PHE A 130 -12.08 -22.93 -26.71
C PHE A 130 -12.30 -24.30 -26.05
N ILE A 131 -13.52 -24.57 -25.57
CA ILE A 131 -13.85 -25.85 -24.89
C ILE A 131 -13.62 -27.05 -25.82
N ILE A 132 -14.04 -26.97 -27.09
CA ILE A 132 -13.83 -28.04 -28.07
C ILE A 132 -12.33 -28.24 -28.34
N LYS A 133 -11.57 -27.15 -28.53
CA LYS A 133 -10.13 -27.21 -28.80
C LYS A 133 -9.35 -27.84 -27.65
N HIS A 134 -9.78 -27.61 -26.41
CA HIS A 134 -9.10 -28.02 -25.18
C HIS A 134 -9.85 -29.10 -24.40
N TYR A 135 -10.73 -29.86 -25.07
CA TYR A 135 -11.66 -30.80 -24.39
C TYR A 135 -10.95 -31.88 -23.55
N ASN A 136 -9.82 -32.40 -24.06
CA ASN A 136 -9.02 -33.44 -23.39
C ASN A 136 -7.76 -32.88 -22.69
N ASP A 137 -7.63 -31.56 -22.65
CA ASP A 137 -6.45 -30.91 -22.09
C ASP A 137 -6.62 -30.70 -20.58
N ASN A 138 -5.49 -30.73 -19.89
CA ASN A 138 -5.43 -30.37 -18.48
C ASN A 138 -4.73 -29.03 -18.30
N PHE A 139 -5.21 -28.24 -17.34
CA PHE A 139 -4.52 -27.05 -16.86
C PHE A 139 -3.55 -27.42 -15.75
N LYS A 140 -2.28 -27.04 -15.91
CA LYS A 140 -1.19 -27.32 -14.97
C LYS A 140 -0.79 -26.05 -14.24
N ILE A 141 -0.71 -26.12 -12.92
CA ILE A 141 -0.37 -24.98 -12.08
C ILE A 141 0.24 -25.42 -10.76
N ASN A 142 1.17 -24.63 -10.23
CA ASN A 142 1.71 -24.82 -8.90
C ASN A 142 0.89 -24.06 -7.86
N VAL A 143 0.43 -24.74 -6.82
CA VAL A 143 -0.29 -24.18 -5.67
C VAL A 143 0.37 -24.64 -4.39
N GLU A 144 0.83 -23.70 -3.57
CA GLU A 144 1.55 -23.95 -2.31
C GLU A 144 2.77 -24.87 -2.49
N ASN A 145 3.58 -24.62 -3.52
CA ASN A 145 4.74 -25.43 -3.93
C ASN A 145 4.40 -26.86 -4.41
N LYS A 146 3.12 -27.18 -4.62
CA LYS A 146 2.68 -28.47 -5.17
C LYS A 146 2.09 -28.29 -6.57
N GLU A 147 2.51 -29.13 -7.51
CA GLU A 147 1.93 -29.14 -8.85
C GLU A 147 0.56 -29.83 -8.85
N TYR A 148 -0.41 -29.20 -9.51
CA TYR A 148 -1.75 -29.70 -9.74
C TYR A 148 -2.02 -29.76 -11.24
N GLU A 149 -2.74 -30.79 -11.66
CA GLU A 149 -3.22 -30.98 -13.03
C GLU A 149 -4.73 -31.19 -12.97
N VAL A 150 -5.48 -30.28 -13.60
CA VAL A 150 -6.96 -30.28 -13.54
C VAL A 150 -7.54 -30.31 -14.95
N PRO A 151 -8.47 -31.24 -15.25
CA PRO A 151 -9.16 -31.23 -16.54
C PRO A 151 -9.83 -29.88 -16.81
N ILE A 152 -9.57 -29.30 -17.98
CA ILE A 152 -10.17 -28.00 -18.36
C ILE A 152 -11.69 -28.06 -18.32
N LEU A 153 -12.26 -29.19 -18.71
CA LEU A 153 -13.71 -29.40 -18.66
C LEU A 153 -14.27 -29.24 -17.24
N ALA A 154 -13.59 -29.74 -16.21
CA ALA A 154 -14.05 -29.63 -14.82
C ALA A 154 -14.04 -28.16 -14.33
N LEU A 155 -13.05 -27.37 -14.76
CA LEU A 155 -12.98 -25.94 -14.46
C LEU A 155 -14.14 -25.18 -15.11
N ILE A 156 -14.40 -25.47 -16.40
CA ILE A 156 -15.50 -24.87 -17.16
C ILE A 156 -16.86 -25.27 -16.59
N GLU A 157 -17.06 -26.53 -16.22
CA GLU A 157 -18.31 -27.00 -15.61
C GLU A 157 -18.60 -26.30 -14.29
N LEU A 158 -17.58 -26.12 -13.44
CA LEU A 158 -17.74 -25.47 -12.14
C LEU A 158 -18.11 -23.99 -12.29
N ILE A 159 -17.39 -23.23 -13.12
CA ILE A 159 -17.68 -21.80 -13.30
C ILE A 159 -18.99 -21.56 -14.05
N ASN A 160 -19.47 -22.54 -14.82
CA ASN A 160 -20.72 -22.47 -15.57
C ASN A 160 -21.95 -22.91 -14.73
N LEU A 161 -21.77 -23.22 -13.45
CA LEU A 161 -22.91 -23.44 -12.55
C LEU A 161 -23.83 -22.20 -12.50
N LYS A 162 -25.09 -22.41 -12.10
CA LYS A 162 -25.97 -21.29 -11.72
C LYS A 162 -25.36 -20.56 -10.52
N GLU A 163 -25.57 -19.25 -10.45
CA GLU A 163 -24.93 -18.37 -9.46
C GLU A 163 -25.22 -18.79 -8.01
N ASP A 164 -26.45 -19.23 -7.71
CA ASP A 164 -26.87 -19.74 -6.41
C ASP A 164 -26.08 -21.00 -6.02
N LYS A 165 -25.89 -21.91 -6.98
CA LYS A 165 -25.14 -23.16 -6.79
C LYS A 165 -23.65 -22.92 -6.68
N PHE A 166 -23.09 -22.01 -7.47
CA PHE A 166 -21.68 -21.63 -7.37
C PHE A 166 -21.38 -20.98 -6.01
N SER A 167 -22.25 -20.07 -5.55
CA SER A 167 -22.13 -19.45 -4.23
C SER A 167 -22.19 -20.48 -3.11
N GLU A 168 -23.14 -21.43 -3.19
CA GLU A 168 -23.24 -22.55 -2.25
C GLU A 168 -21.94 -23.37 -2.19
N VAL A 169 -21.30 -23.65 -3.34
CA VAL A 169 -20.01 -24.37 -3.38
C VAL A 169 -18.91 -23.57 -2.67
N CYS A 170 -18.82 -22.27 -2.90
CA CYS A 170 -17.81 -21.40 -2.30
C CYS A 170 -17.98 -21.29 -0.78
N GLU A 171 -19.19 -20.99 -0.30
CA GLU A 171 -19.44 -20.63 1.10
C GLU A 171 -19.62 -21.85 2.03
N ASN A 172 -20.04 -23.00 1.48
CA ASN A 172 -20.36 -24.16 2.31
C ASN A 172 -19.10 -24.79 2.90
N ASN A 173 -18.92 -24.63 4.21
CA ASN A 173 -17.80 -25.18 4.97
C ASN A 173 -17.77 -26.71 5.05
N LYS A 174 -18.86 -27.40 4.68
CA LYS A 174 -18.91 -28.87 4.61
C LYS A 174 -18.21 -29.40 3.36
N ILE A 175 -18.12 -28.59 2.30
CA ILE A 175 -17.37 -28.95 1.09
C ILE A 175 -15.89 -28.68 1.37
N LYS A 176 -15.12 -29.75 1.55
CA LYS A 176 -13.68 -29.68 1.84
C LYS A 176 -12.82 -29.78 0.58
N THR A 177 -13.29 -30.52 -0.41
CA THR A 177 -12.56 -30.82 -1.64
C THR A 177 -13.46 -30.70 -2.86
N ILE A 178 -12.86 -30.33 -3.99
CA ILE A 178 -13.45 -30.35 -5.33
C ILE A 178 -12.46 -31.10 -6.21
N ASN A 179 -12.92 -32.16 -6.86
CA ASN A 179 -12.06 -33.03 -7.68
C ASN A 179 -10.80 -33.52 -6.92
N GLU A 180 -10.98 -33.96 -5.66
CA GLU A 180 -9.90 -34.41 -4.75
C GLU A 180 -8.87 -33.33 -4.37
N ILE A 181 -9.05 -32.09 -4.82
CA ILE A 181 -8.20 -30.94 -4.49
C ILE A 181 -8.90 -30.14 -3.37
N PRO A 182 -8.16 -29.60 -2.38
CA PRO A 182 -8.75 -28.68 -1.38
C PRO A 182 -9.56 -27.58 -2.07
N LYS A 183 -10.79 -27.32 -1.56
CA LYS A 183 -11.75 -26.40 -2.19
C LYS A 183 -11.11 -25.06 -2.57
N ASP A 184 -10.41 -24.44 -1.61
CA ASP A 184 -9.81 -23.12 -1.77
C ASP A 184 -8.73 -23.13 -2.87
N TYR A 185 -7.97 -24.23 -2.98
CA TYR A 185 -6.97 -24.40 -4.04
C TYR A 185 -7.63 -24.61 -5.39
N PHE A 186 -8.69 -25.41 -5.49
CA PHE A 186 -9.42 -25.60 -6.74
C PHE A 186 -10.02 -24.28 -7.25
N LEU A 187 -10.59 -23.48 -6.35
CA LEU A 187 -11.16 -22.17 -6.70
C LEU A 187 -10.07 -21.16 -7.09
N TYR A 188 -8.90 -21.19 -6.43
CA TYR A 188 -7.73 -20.44 -6.89
C TYR A 188 -7.29 -20.87 -8.30
N ILE A 189 -7.17 -22.18 -8.56
CA ILE A 189 -6.83 -22.73 -9.88
C ILE A 189 -7.83 -22.27 -10.93
N LEU A 190 -9.14 -22.30 -10.60
CA LEU A 190 -10.20 -21.83 -11.49
C LEU A 190 -10.05 -20.35 -11.84
N LYS A 191 -9.81 -19.50 -10.84
CA LYS A 191 -9.58 -18.06 -11.04
C LYS A 191 -8.38 -17.84 -11.97
N THR A 192 -7.25 -18.48 -11.66
CA THR A 192 -6.02 -18.34 -12.44
C THR A 192 -6.17 -18.89 -13.86
N PHE A 193 -6.87 -20.00 -14.05
CA PHE A 193 -7.17 -20.56 -15.36
C PHE A 193 -7.92 -19.55 -16.26
N ILE A 194 -8.92 -18.86 -15.73
CA ILE A 194 -9.69 -17.85 -16.46
C ILE A 194 -8.80 -16.64 -16.82
N GLU A 195 -7.93 -16.22 -15.90
CA GLU A 195 -7.02 -15.07 -16.07
C GLU A 195 -5.89 -15.37 -17.07
N ASP A 196 -5.18 -16.50 -16.92
CA ASP A 196 -4.04 -16.89 -17.75
C ASP A 196 -4.46 -17.17 -19.21
N ASN A 197 -5.64 -17.76 -19.40
CA ASN A 197 -6.20 -18.01 -20.73
C ASN A 197 -7.03 -16.82 -21.27
N LYS A 198 -7.06 -15.70 -20.53
CA LYS A 198 -7.76 -14.45 -20.90
C LYS A 198 -9.20 -14.67 -21.35
N LEU A 199 -9.92 -15.62 -20.75
CA LEU A 199 -11.21 -16.07 -21.26
C LEU A 199 -12.24 -14.94 -21.36
N ILE A 200 -12.19 -13.99 -20.40
CA ILE A 200 -13.07 -12.82 -20.36
C ILE A 200 -12.71 -11.77 -21.43
N GLU A 201 -11.44 -11.68 -21.82
CA GLU A 201 -10.96 -10.69 -22.78
C GLU A 201 -11.09 -11.17 -24.22
N ASP A 202 -10.92 -12.48 -24.44
CA ASP A 202 -10.78 -13.07 -25.77
C ASP A 202 -12.03 -13.79 -26.27
N TYR A 203 -12.99 -14.13 -25.39
CA TYR A 203 -14.18 -14.89 -25.76
C TYR A 203 -15.49 -14.22 -25.37
N ILE A 204 -16.53 -14.52 -26.15
CA ILE A 204 -17.93 -14.29 -25.77
C ILE A 204 -18.33 -15.41 -24.82
N ILE A 205 -18.52 -15.04 -23.55
CA ILE A 205 -18.83 -15.97 -22.47
C ILE A 205 -20.30 -15.85 -22.03
N PRO A 206 -20.91 -16.96 -21.57
CA PRO A 206 -22.19 -16.96 -20.86
C PRO A 206 -22.18 -16.06 -19.61
N SER A 207 -23.31 -15.42 -19.32
CA SER A 207 -23.43 -14.46 -18.20
C SER A 207 -23.13 -15.08 -16.84
N ASN A 208 -23.54 -16.33 -16.61
CA ASN A 208 -23.24 -17.09 -15.39
C ASN A 208 -21.73 -17.26 -15.17
N ILE A 209 -20.96 -17.58 -16.22
CA ILE A 209 -19.49 -17.67 -16.13
C ILE A 209 -18.90 -16.31 -15.75
N PHE A 210 -19.34 -15.23 -16.41
CA PHE A 210 -18.86 -13.88 -16.11
C PHE A 210 -19.17 -13.46 -14.66
N ASN A 211 -20.41 -13.71 -14.21
CA ASN A 211 -20.86 -13.35 -12.87
C ASN A 211 -20.11 -14.15 -11.79
N ASN A 212 -20.03 -15.48 -11.94
CA ASN A 212 -19.28 -16.33 -11.01
C ASN A 212 -17.79 -15.98 -10.94
N TYR A 213 -17.17 -15.65 -12.07
CA TYR A 213 -15.78 -15.19 -12.10
C TYR A 213 -15.62 -13.84 -11.39
N THR A 214 -16.56 -12.92 -11.61
CA THR A 214 -16.54 -11.61 -10.95
C THR A 214 -16.64 -11.77 -9.43
N MET A 215 -17.57 -12.60 -8.96
CA MET A 215 -17.74 -12.91 -7.54
C MET A 215 -16.47 -13.55 -6.92
N LEU A 216 -15.81 -14.45 -7.67
CA LEU A 216 -14.55 -15.06 -7.25
C LEU A 216 -13.40 -14.04 -7.20
N LYS A 217 -13.36 -13.11 -8.16
CA LYS A 217 -12.37 -12.03 -8.24
C LYS A 217 -12.54 -10.99 -7.14
N GLU A 218 -13.77 -10.71 -6.72
CA GLU A 218 -14.07 -9.80 -5.61
C GLU A 218 -13.64 -10.35 -4.24
N GLY A 219 -13.45 -11.67 -4.12
CA GLY A 219 -12.89 -12.32 -2.94
C GLY A 219 -13.79 -12.32 -1.70
N GLN A 220 -15.06 -11.91 -1.80
CA GLN A 220 -15.95 -11.81 -0.64
C GLN A 220 -16.61 -13.16 -0.27
N LEU A 221 -16.92 -14.00 -1.25
CA LEU A 221 -17.51 -15.33 -1.00
C LEU A 221 -16.51 -16.31 -0.39
N ILE A 222 -15.25 -16.19 -0.81
CA ILE A 222 -14.17 -17.06 -0.37
C ILE A 222 -12.86 -16.31 -0.44
N ASP A 223 -12.05 -16.48 0.60
CA ASP A 223 -10.73 -15.86 0.70
C ASP A 223 -9.67 -16.82 0.17
N ILE A 224 -9.14 -16.50 -1.01
CA ILE A 224 -8.08 -17.25 -1.69
C ILE A 224 -6.85 -16.38 -1.94
N ASP A 225 -6.81 -15.16 -1.40
CA ASP A 225 -5.82 -14.13 -1.74
C ASP A 225 -4.42 -14.51 -1.29
N ALA A 226 -4.33 -15.20 -0.14
CA ALA A 226 -3.06 -15.61 0.42
C ALA A 226 -2.39 -16.76 -0.32
N ILE A 227 -3.13 -17.50 -1.15
CA ILE A 227 -2.60 -18.67 -1.85
C ILE A 227 -1.43 -18.26 -2.76
N ASN A 228 -0.33 -19.02 -2.69
CA ASN A 228 0.92 -18.75 -3.40
C ASN A 228 1.65 -17.44 -3.03
N LYS A 229 1.20 -16.73 -1.99
CA LYS A 229 1.89 -15.52 -1.51
C LYS A 229 2.87 -15.86 -0.40
N PHE A 230 4.01 -15.16 -0.40
CA PHE A 230 5.04 -15.20 0.64
C PHE A 230 5.45 -16.63 1.07
N LEU A 231 5.59 -17.55 0.10
CA LEU A 231 5.92 -18.96 0.39
C LEU A 231 7.36 -19.17 0.89
N LYS A 232 8.23 -18.18 0.70
CA LYS A 232 9.64 -18.22 1.10
C LYS A 232 10.10 -16.81 1.44
N THR A 233 10.93 -16.70 2.46
CA THR A 233 11.65 -15.45 2.74
C THR A 233 12.72 -15.21 1.67
N THR A 234 12.68 -14.06 1.01
CA THR A 234 13.68 -13.63 0.03
C THR A 234 14.81 -12.82 0.67
N ASP A 235 14.53 -12.15 1.79
CA ASP A 235 15.54 -11.47 2.58
C ASP A 235 16.47 -12.48 3.27
N THR A 236 17.72 -12.08 3.50
CA THR A 236 18.69 -12.85 4.27
C THR A 236 19.36 -12.05 5.38
N LYS A 237 19.12 -10.73 5.45
CA LYS A 237 19.78 -9.82 6.41
C LYS A 237 19.49 -10.21 7.85
N TYR A 238 18.27 -10.68 8.13
CA TYR A 238 17.87 -11.12 9.47
C TYR A 238 18.79 -12.18 10.11
N LYS A 239 19.46 -12.99 9.28
CA LYS A 239 20.37 -14.07 9.74
C LYS A 239 21.64 -13.55 10.40
N TYR A 240 22.02 -12.29 10.12
CA TYR A 240 23.25 -11.69 10.62
C TYR A 240 23.04 -10.81 11.84
N ILE A 241 21.78 -10.59 12.23
CA ILE A 241 21.43 -9.76 13.38
C ILE A 241 21.80 -10.47 14.67
N LYS A 242 22.43 -9.72 15.58
CA LYS A 242 22.58 -10.12 16.99
C LYS A 242 21.79 -9.14 17.84
N LEU A 243 20.71 -9.62 18.45
CA LEU A 243 19.94 -8.82 19.40
C LEU A 243 20.58 -8.88 20.78
N ASN A 244 20.47 -7.78 21.52
CA ASN A 244 20.71 -7.82 22.95
C ASN A 244 19.72 -8.79 23.62
N LYS A 245 20.24 -9.68 24.48
CA LYS A 245 19.44 -10.75 25.09
C LYS A 245 18.35 -10.22 26.04
N ASP A 246 18.65 -9.16 26.80
CA ASP A 246 17.68 -8.61 27.75
C ASP A 246 16.54 -7.90 27.02
N LEU A 247 16.85 -7.23 25.90
CA LEU A 247 15.85 -6.68 24.99
C LEU A 247 14.98 -7.79 24.38
N GLU A 248 15.59 -8.84 23.84
CA GLU A 248 14.89 -9.99 23.26
C GLU A 248 13.95 -10.63 24.29
N GLN A 249 14.44 -10.90 25.50
CA GLN A 249 13.65 -11.44 26.60
C GLN A 249 12.52 -10.50 27.00
N LYS A 250 12.75 -9.19 27.07
CA LYS A 250 11.71 -8.21 27.41
C LYS A 250 10.55 -8.23 26.41
N ILE A 251 10.85 -8.38 25.12
CA ILE A 251 9.84 -8.40 24.04
C ILE A 251 8.98 -9.67 24.12
N ILE A 252 9.59 -10.84 24.35
CA ILE A 252 8.86 -12.13 24.34
C ILE A 252 8.33 -12.55 25.72
N SER A 253 8.79 -11.92 26.80
CA SER A 253 8.36 -12.24 28.16
C SER A 253 6.85 -12.16 28.32
N ASN A 254 6.29 -13.06 29.13
CA ASN A 254 4.84 -13.15 29.44
C ASN A 254 3.93 -13.44 28.22
N MET A 255 4.48 -13.73 27.04
CA MET A 255 3.70 -14.18 25.89
C MET A 255 3.08 -15.55 26.19
N PRO A 256 1.73 -15.70 26.17
CA PRO A 256 1.10 -16.99 26.41
C PRO A 256 1.42 -18.00 25.30
N GLU A 257 1.73 -19.24 25.68
CA GLU A 257 1.98 -20.32 24.72
C GLU A 257 0.75 -20.67 23.87
N SER A 258 -0.45 -20.37 24.38
CA SER A 258 -1.74 -20.64 23.72
C SER A 258 -2.07 -19.70 22.57
N LEU A 259 -1.27 -18.63 22.35
CA LEU A 259 -1.46 -17.75 21.20
C LEU A 259 -1.17 -18.49 19.89
N SER A 260 -1.99 -18.23 18.88
CA SER A 260 -1.71 -18.64 17.50
C SER A 260 -0.48 -17.91 16.95
N ASP A 261 0.11 -18.42 15.87
CA ASP A 261 1.31 -17.80 15.27
C ASP A 261 1.04 -16.36 14.80
N LEU A 262 -0.19 -16.06 14.34
CA LEU A 262 -0.62 -14.71 14.00
C LEU A 262 -0.60 -13.81 15.24
N GLU A 263 -1.18 -14.28 16.35
CA GLU A 263 -1.25 -13.53 17.60
C GLU A 263 0.13 -13.38 18.24
N LYS A 264 1.04 -14.35 18.09
CA LYS A 264 2.44 -14.24 18.52
C LYS A 264 3.18 -13.15 17.72
N ALA A 265 3.01 -13.13 16.40
CA ALA A 265 3.58 -12.07 15.57
C ALA A 265 3.06 -10.68 15.98
N MET A 266 1.74 -10.55 16.19
CA MET A 266 1.12 -9.32 16.70
C MET A 266 1.66 -8.93 18.08
N TYR A 267 1.83 -9.90 18.99
CA TYR A 267 2.32 -9.68 20.35
C TYR A 267 3.72 -9.08 20.33
N ILE A 268 4.62 -9.71 19.55
CA ILE A 268 5.99 -9.24 19.37
C ILE A 268 6.01 -7.83 18.80
N TYR A 269 5.24 -7.56 17.75
CA TYR A 269 5.16 -6.23 17.14
C TYR A 269 4.75 -5.16 18.18
N ILE A 270 3.68 -5.39 18.94
CA ILE A 270 3.19 -4.44 19.95
C ILE A 270 4.19 -4.26 21.09
N LYS A 271 4.83 -5.34 21.57
CA LYS A 271 5.86 -5.26 22.63
C LYS A 271 7.11 -4.53 22.15
N MET A 272 7.51 -4.72 20.90
CA MET A 272 8.57 -3.92 20.28
C MET A 272 8.20 -2.43 20.27
N CYS A 273 6.98 -2.08 19.85
CA CYS A 273 6.50 -0.69 19.91
C CYS A 273 6.50 -0.10 21.32
N LYS A 274 6.14 -0.87 22.35
CA LYS A 274 6.18 -0.41 23.75
C LYS A 274 7.61 -0.28 24.32
N THR A 275 8.55 -1.06 23.80
CA THR A 275 9.91 -1.16 24.36
C THR A 275 10.90 -0.23 23.67
N LEU A 276 10.82 -0.12 22.34
CA LEU A 276 11.72 0.71 21.53
C LEU A 276 11.24 2.15 21.45
N SER A 277 12.14 3.10 21.22
CA SER A 277 11.85 4.51 20.95
C SER A 277 12.46 4.93 19.63
N TYR A 278 11.83 5.88 18.93
CA TYR A 278 12.42 6.40 17.70
C TYR A 278 13.65 7.28 18.03
N ASP A 279 14.76 7.10 17.31
CA ASP A 279 15.98 7.90 17.54
C ASP A 279 15.72 9.40 17.26
N GLU A 280 15.79 10.21 18.31
CA GLU A 280 15.52 11.65 18.24
C GLU A 280 16.59 12.43 17.47
N GLU A 281 17.85 11.97 17.48
CA GLU A 281 18.94 12.60 16.74
C GLU A 281 18.72 12.40 15.24
N TYR A 282 18.36 11.18 14.84
CA TYR A 282 18.01 10.86 13.44
C TYR A 282 16.87 11.74 12.92
N TYR A 283 15.84 11.97 13.75
CA TYR A 283 14.76 12.89 13.44
C TYR A 283 15.24 14.35 13.36
N ALA A 284 16.04 14.81 14.33
CA ALA A 284 16.54 16.19 14.41
C ALA A 284 17.35 16.61 13.17
N VAL A 285 18.19 15.70 12.66
CA VAL A 285 18.99 15.96 11.45
C VAL A 285 18.20 15.78 10.15
N ASN A 286 16.90 15.51 10.24
CA ASN A 286 16.01 15.24 9.12
C ASN A 286 16.57 14.12 8.22
N GLN A 287 17.06 13.06 8.85
CA GLN A 287 17.53 11.84 8.18
C GLN A 287 18.70 12.11 7.22
N LYS A 288 19.58 13.07 7.54
CA LYS A 288 20.77 13.41 6.72
C LYS A 288 22.02 13.61 7.56
N GLY A 289 23.16 13.33 6.94
CA GLY A 289 24.50 13.55 7.51
C GLY A 289 24.94 12.41 8.45
N ASP A 290 26.06 12.64 9.13
CA ASP A 290 26.85 11.62 9.82
C ASP A 290 26.05 10.85 10.89
N ALA A 291 25.11 11.52 11.57
CA ALA A 291 24.25 10.90 12.58
C ALA A 291 23.34 9.77 12.02
N VAL A 292 23.16 9.70 10.70
CA VAL A 292 22.40 8.65 10.01
C VAL A 292 23.24 7.41 9.75
N GLU A 293 24.56 7.57 9.56
CA GLU A 293 25.43 6.49 9.08
C GLU A 293 25.43 5.27 10.02
N LYS A 294 25.33 5.49 11.34
CA LYS A 294 25.23 4.41 12.33
C LYS A 294 24.02 3.49 12.08
N HIS A 295 22.90 4.06 11.63
CA HIS A 295 21.67 3.33 11.32
C HIS A 295 21.75 2.55 10.00
N GLN A 296 22.84 2.74 9.25
CA GLN A 296 23.11 2.02 8.02
C GLN A 296 23.89 0.71 8.24
N ASP A 297 24.43 0.50 9.44
CA ASP A 297 25.19 -0.70 9.80
C ASP A 297 24.30 -1.72 10.54
N LEU A 298 24.17 -2.93 9.98
CA LEU A 298 23.49 -4.04 10.65
C LEU A 298 24.07 -4.38 12.03
N LYS A 299 25.36 -4.08 12.27
CA LYS A 299 25.99 -4.29 13.58
C LYS A 299 25.43 -3.36 14.65
N TYR A 300 24.94 -2.17 14.28
CA TYR A 300 24.37 -1.22 15.23
C TYR A 300 23.16 -1.81 15.97
N VAL A 301 22.46 -2.78 15.37
CA VAL A 301 21.32 -3.46 16.01
C VAL A 301 21.72 -4.12 17.34
N SER A 302 22.99 -4.54 17.53
CA SER A 302 23.43 -5.09 18.83
C SER A 302 23.62 -4.05 19.94
N GLU A 303 23.73 -2.77 19.58
CA GLU A 303 23.85 -1.64 20.51
C GLU A 303 22.48 -1.14 21.01
N ILE A 304 21.39 -1.65 20.43
CA ILE A 304 20.02 -1.38 20.88
C ILE A 304 19.73 -2.26 22.10
N THR A 305 19.52 -1.64 23.24
CA THR A 305 19.36 -2.27 24.55
C THR A 305 18.17 -1.67 25.31
N LEU A 306 17.89 -2.15 26.53
CA LEU A 306 16.88 -1.53 27.39
C LEU A 306 17.30 -0.13 27.88
N ASP A 307 18.60 0.11 28.04
CA ASP A 307 19.16 1.41 28.44
C ASP A 307 19.31 2.37 27.24
N ASN A 308 19.47 1.81 26.03
CA ASN A 308 19.48 2.54 24.77
C ASN A 308 18.45 1.94 23.78
N PRO A 309 17.15 2.19 23.95
CA PRO A 309 16.09 1.56 23.15
C PRO A 309 15.86 2.24 21.80
N LYS A 310 16.80 3.07 21.34
CA LYS A 310 16.63 3.93 20.16
C LYS A 310 16.81 3.14 18.87
N ALA A 311 15.81 3.21 18.00
CA ALA A 311 15.80 2.57 16.69
C ALA A 311 15.16 3.50 15.66
N VAL A 312 15.45 3.29 14.38
CA VAL A 312 14.66 3.89 13.29
C VAL A 312 13.84 2.80 12.59
N CYS A 313 13.11 3.16 11.52
CA CYS A 313 12.24 2.23 10.79
C CYS A 313 13.03 1.01 10.29
N PHE A 314 14.29 1.21 9.92
CA PHE A 314 15.16 0.14 9.46
C PHE A 314 15.43 -0.92 10.55
N GLU A 315 15.99 -0.54 11.70
CA GLU A 315 16.31 -1.52 12.75
C GLU A 315 15.04 -2.15 13.32
N PHE A 316 13.95 -1.38 13.46
CA PHE A 316 12.67 -1.96 13.88
C PHE A 316 12.27 -3.12 12.97
N ASN A 317 12.24 -2.92 11.66
CA ASN A 317 11.84 -3.96 10.71
C ASN A 317 12.80 -5.15 10.76
N VAL A 318 14.09 -4.90 10.84
CA VAL A 318 15.12 -5.94 10.86
C VAL A 318 15.07 -6.77 12.14
N ILE A 319 14.84 -6.15 13.30
CA ILE A 319 14.55 -6.88 14.55
C ILE A 319 13.27 -7.71 14.40
N TYR A 320 12.20 -7.15 13.82
CA TYR A 320 10.92 -7.83 13.68
C TYR A 320 11.01 -9.04 12.72
N THR A 321 11.73 -8.92 11.61
CA THR A 321 11.93 -10.03 10.67
C THR A 321 12.71 -11.19 11.28
N LYS A 322 13.65 -10.92 12.20
CA LYS A 322 14.28 -11.99 12.99
C LYS A 322 13.25 -12.75 13.82
N PHE A 323 12.36 -12.05 14.53
CA PHE A 323 11.31 -12.72 15.30
C PHE A 323 10.33 -13.50 14.42
N LEU A 324 9.94 -12.96 13.26
CA LEU A 324 9.10 -13.69 12.30
C LEU A 324 9.80 -14.97 11.82
N HIS A 325 11.10 -14.90 11.53
CA HIS A 325 11.87 -16.08 11.18
C HIS A 325 11.90 -17.12 12.30
N ASP A 326 12.11 -16.69 13.55
CA ASP A 326 12.13 -17.56 14.72
C ASP A 326 10.76 -18.24 14.97
N LEU A 327 9.66 -17.60 14.55
CA LEU A 327 8.31 -18.17 14.50
C LEU A 327 8.05 -19.09 13.28
N GLY A 328 9.00 -19.22 12.36
CA GLY A 328 8.83 -19.97 11.11
C GLY A 328 7.94 -19.26 10.07
N ILE A 329 7.71 -17.96 10.23
CA ILE A 329 6.88 -17.13 9.34
C ILE A 329 7.74 -16.57 8.21
N ASN A 330 7.30 -16.81 6.99
CA ASN A 330 7.93 -16.24 5.80
C ASN A 330 7.46 -14.79 5.57
N PHE A 331 8.36 -13.95 5.10
CA PHE A 331 8.11 -12.53 4.86
C PHE A 331 8.87 -12.00 3.64
N GLN A 332 8.45 -10.84 3.16
CA GLN A 332 9.11 -10.04 2.15
C GLN A 332 9.29 -8.63 2.69
N SER A 333 10.53 -8.18 2.76
CA SER A 333 10.85 -6.81 3.17
C SER A 333 11.00 -5.94 1.93
N ASN A 334 10.30 -4.81 1.91
CA ASN A 334 10.42 -3.82 0.84
C ASN A 334 11.59 -2.87 1.16
N TYR A 335 12.81 -3.42 1.20
CA TYR A 335 13.99 -2.57 1.07
C TYR A 335 13.95 -2.01 -0.35
N LYS A 336 13.73 -0.72 -0.54
CA LYS A 336 13.95 -0.08 -1.84
C LYS A 336 15.44 -0.17 -2.15
N ASN A 337 15.86 -1.30 -2.69
CA ASN A 337 17.19 -1.50 -3.25
C ASN A 337 17.19 -0.89 -4.64
N MET A 338 17.23 0.44 -4.74
CA MET A 338 17.74 1.07 -5.95
C MET A 338 19.25 0.86 -5.98
N ILE A 339 19.76 0.33 -7.09
CA ILE A 339 21.20 0.23 -7.31
C ILE A 339 21.77 1.65 -7.25
N GLY A 340 22.57 1.95 -6.22
CA GLY A 340 23.23 3.24 -6.04
C GLY A 340 22.61 4.19 -5.00
N GLU A 341 21.50 3.83 -4.34
CA GLU A 341 21.06 4.55 -3.14
C GLU A 341 21.78 3.99 -1.90
N VAL A 342 22.23 4.92 -1.03
CA VAL A 342 22.84 4.58 0.24
C VAL A 342 21.75 4.04 1.17
N TYR A 343 22.06 2.95 1.85
CA TYR A 343 21.15 2.27 2.78
C TYR A 343 20.55 3.25 3.81
N GLY A 344 19.31 3.04 4.26
CA GLY A 344 18.68 3.93 5.25
C GLY A 344 18.11 5.24 4.69
N ASP A 345 18.22 5.48 3.38
CA ASP A 345 17.73 6.71 2.72
C ASP A 345 16.23 6.64 2.34
N GLY A 346 15.45 5.80 3.03
CA GLY A 346 14.03 5.61 2.75
C GLY A 346 13.26 4.84 3.81
N HIS A 347 11.93 5.01 3.80
CA HIS A 347 11.01 4.29 4.68
C HIS A 347 11.00 2.79 4.37
N VAL A 348 10.95 1.96 5.41
CA VAL A 348 10.99 0.50 5.32
C VAL A 348 9.72 -0.07 5.94
N GLU A 349 9.12 -1.02 5.23
CA GLU A 349 7.94 -1.78 5.61
C GLU A 349 8.13 -3.24 5.18
N LEU A 350 7.33 -4.15 5.72
CA LEU A 350 7.38 -5.56 5.34
C LEU A 350 5.99 -6.18 5.25
N ASP A 351 5.88 -7.16 4.37
CA ASP A 351 4.69 -7.98 4.20
C ASP A 351 5.00 -9.42 4.59
N PHE A 352 4.06 -10.09 5.24
CA PHE A 352 4.21 -11.50 5.62
C PHE A 352 2.89 -12.26 5.55
N ARG A 353 2.97 -13.58 5.65
CA ARG A 353 1.78 -14.45 5.62
C ARG A 353 1.75 -15.38 6.81
N VAL A 354 0.58 -15.45 7.46
CA VAL A 354 0.28 -16.50 8.44
C VAL A 354 -1.02 -17.19 8.06
N GLY A 355 -0.94 -18.43 7.58
CA GLY A 355 -2.11 -19.17 7.10
C GLY A 355 -2.81 -18.43 5.96
N LYS A 356 -4.04 -17.97 6.20
CA LYS A 356 -4.83 -17.18 5.25
C LYS A 356 -4.60 -15.67 5.33
N TYR A 357 -3.92 -15.18 6.36
CA TYR A 357 -3.76 -13.74 6.59
C TYR A 357 -2.53 -13.23 5.84
N LEU A 358 -2.74 -12.25 4.96
CA LEU A 358 -1.71 -11.40 4.37
C LEU A 358 -1.59 -10.16 5.24
N VAL A 359 -0.43 -9.98 5.87
CA VAL A 359 -0.22 -8.94 6.87
C VAL A 359 0.83 -7.96 6.38
N HIS A 360 0.47 -6.69 6.42
CA HIS A 360 1.39 -5.59 6.19
C HIS A 360 1.80 -4.98 7.53
N ALA A 361 3.09 -4.69 7.70
CA ALA A 361 3.65 -4.13 8.92
C ALA A 361 4.50 -2.88 8.63
N ASP A 362 4.06 -1.75 9.17
CA ASP A 362 4.72 -0.45 9.15
C ASP A 362 4.68 0.23 10.53
N SER A 363 5.74 0.04 11.32
CA SER A 363 5.80 0.62 12.67
C SER A 363 6.01 2.13 12.72
N VAL A 364 6.36 2.76 11.60
CA VAL A 364 6.68 4.18 11.50
C VAL A 364 5.91 4.83 10.34
N THR A 365 4.60 4.57 10.28
CA THR A 365 3.67 5.26 9.34
C THR A 365 3.91 6.77 9.32
N THR A 366 4.26 7.33 10.48
CA THR A 366 4.92 8.63 10.66
C THR A 366 5.93 8.54 11.81
N ILE A 367 7.04 9.29 11.74
CA ILE A 367 8.01 9.37 12.86
C ILE A 367 7.32 9.89 14.12
N LEU A 368 6.55 10.97 13.96
CA LEU A 368 5.65 11.48 15.00
C LEU A 368 4.28 10.83 14.82
N GLY A 369 4.01 9.81 15.63
CA GLY A 369 2.68 9.21 15.74
C GLY A 369 2.47 7.87 15.08
N GLY A 370 3.54 7.20 14.64
CA GLY A 370 3.52 5.77 14.33
C GLY A 370 3.29 4.91 15.57
N ASP A 371 3.23 3.60 15.34
CA ASP A 371 2.80 2.61 16.34
C ASP A 371 3.70 2.54 17.57
N ILE A 372 4.99 2.88 17.43
CA ILE A 372 5.95 2.99 18.55
C ILE A 372 5.37 3.87 19.67
N VAL A 373 4.98 5.11 19.34
CA VAL A 373 4.47 6.01 20.38
C VAL A 373 3.03 5.68 20.75
N ARG A 374 2.20 5.30 19.77
CA ARG A 374 0.78 4.98 20.02
C ARG A 374 0.62 3.85 21.02
N SER A 375 1.43 2.80 20.92
CA SER A 375 1.39 1.65 21.84
C SER A 375 1.76 2.03 23.28
N LYS A 376 2.70 2.96 23.47
CA LYS A 376 3.06 3.50 24.80
C LYS A 376 1.95 4.34 25.43
N LEU A 377 1.15 5.01 24.59
CA LEU A 377 -0.03 5.76 25.00
C LEU A 377 -1.29 4.90 25.09
N ASN A 378 -1.16 3.57 24.96
CA ASN A 378 -2.28 2.64 24.92
C ASN A 378 -3.33 2.97 23.83
N GLN A 379 -2.91 3.59 22.72
CA GLN A 379 -3.74 3.82 21.54
C GLN A 379 -3.68 2.65 20.55
N PRO A 380 -4.78 2.32 19.83
CA PRO A 380 -4.79 1.25 18.84
C PRO A 380 -3.64 1.40 17.83
N ILE A 381 -2.99 0.32 17.42
CA ILE A 381 -1.99 0.37 16.34
C ILE A 381 -2.66 0.53 14.97
N ILE A 382 -1.97 1.12 14.00
CA ILE A 382 -2.45 1.34 12.62
C ILE A 382 -1.52 0.79 11.55
N GLY A 383 -0.27 0.49 11.92
CA GLY A 383 0.75 0.00 11.01
C GLY A 383 0.71 -1.50 10.75
N LEU A 384 -0.04 -2.27 11.56
CA LEU A 384 -0.21 -3.71 11.36
C LEU A 384 -1.60 -4.01 10.78
N THR A 385 -1.67 -4.23 9.47
CA THR A 385 -2.94 -4.34 8.72
C THR A 385 -3.09 -5.67 7.99
N CYS A 386 -4.33 -6.03 7.68
CA CYS A 386 -4.68 -7.21 6.88
C CYS A 386 -5.02 -6.80 5.44
N GLU A 387 -4.24 -7.29 4.50
CA GLU A 387 -4.32 -6.94 3.07
C GLU A 387 -5.29 -7.84 2.28
N ASN A 388 -5.82 -8.92 2.88
CA ASN A 388 -6.84 -9.75 2.26
C ASN A 388 -8.04 -8.90 1.81
N LEU A 389 -8.64 -9.17 0.65
CA LEU A 389 -9.84 -8.47 0.19
C LEU A 389 -11.08 -8.85 1.03
N ASN A 390 -11.13 -10.10 1.51
CA ASN A 390 -12.26 -10.65 2.22
C ASN A 390 -12.54 -9.93 3.55
N LEU A 391 -13.73 -9.33 3.68
CA LEU A 391 -14.10 -8.55 4.87
C LEU A 391 -14.15 -9.38 6.16
N LYS A 392 -14.59 -10.64 6.08
CA LYS A 392 -14.64 -11.53 7.25
C LYS A 392 -13.23 -11.87 7.75
N THR A 393 -12.29 -12.13 6.85
CA THR A 393 -10.88 -12.33 7.23
C THR A 393 -10.28 -11.08 7.88
N LYS A 394 -10.59 -9.87 7.37
CA LYS A 394 -10.18 -8.61 8.01
C LYS A 394 -10.75 -8.47 9.43
N GLU A 395 -12.02 -8.79 9.61
CA GLU A 395 -12.68 -8.75 10.92
C GLU A 395 -12.04 -9.73 11.91
N GLU A 396 -11.80 -10.98 11.50
CA GLU A 396 -11.11 -11.99 12.32
C GLU A 396 -9.68 -11.57 12.70
N PHE A 397 -8.95 -10.94 11.76
CA PHE A 397 -7.65 -10.36 12.04
C PHE A 397 -7.73 -9.25 13.10
N ASN A 398 -8.65 -8.30 12.95
CA ASN A 398 -8.83 -7.20 13.90
C ASN A 398 -9.24 -7.70 15.29
N ASN A 399 -10.06 -8.75 15.36
CA ASN A 399 -10.42 -9.40 16.62
C ASN A 399 -9.21 -10.02 17.31
N SER A 400 -8.33 -10.68 16.54
CA SER A 400 -7.06 -11.25 17.04
C SER A 400 -6.13 -10.13 17.54
N LEU A 401 -6.01 -9.05 16.78
CA LEU A 401 -5.20 -7.89 17.15
C LEU A 401 -5.70 -7.24 18.45
N ASN A 402 -7.01 -6.99 18.56
CA ASN A 402 -7.63 -6.42 19.75
C ASN A 402 -7.45 -7.32 20.99
N LYS A 403 -7.54 -8.64 20.81
CA LYS A 403 -7.28 -9.61 21.88
C LYS A 403 -5.84 -9.50 22.40
N VAL A 404 -4.86 -9.52 21.51
CA VAL A 404 -3.43 -9.40 21.87
C VAL A 404 -3.15 -8.05 22.53
N TYR A 405 -3.71 -6.98 21.99
CA TYR A 405 -3.56 -5.63 22.52
C TYR A 405 -4.14 -5.50 23.95
N THR A 406 -5.31 -6.09 24.19
CA THR A 406 -5.95 -6.14 25.52
C THR A 406 -5.06 -6.90 26.51
N LEU A 407 -4.53 -8.04 26.09
CA LEU A 407 -3.65 -8.87 26.93
C LEU A 407 -2.40 -8.10 27.39
N ILE A 408 -1.74 -7.37 26.49
CA ILE A 408 -0.56 -6.56 26.83
C ILE A 408 -0.94 -5.40 27.74
N ASN A 409 -2.09 -4.75 27.53
CA ASN A 409 -2.51 -3.64 28.39
C ASN A 409 -2.91 -4.09 29.80
N GLU A 410 -3.48 -5.30 29.94
CA GLU A 410 -3.76 -5.88 31.26
C GLU A 410 -2.48 -6.20 32.03
N GLU A 411 -1.44 -6.69 31.34
CA GLU A 411 -0.08 -6.85 31.88
C GLU A 411 0.44 -5.51 32.43
N ASP A 412 0.28 -4.42 31.69
CA ASP A 412 0.73 -3.08 32.10
C ASP A 412 -0.09 -2.51 33.27
N LYS A 413 -1.42 -2.71 33.30
CA LYS A 413 -2.31 -2.23 34.38
C LYS A 413 -2.06 -2.91 35.71
N ASN A 414 -1.77 -4.21 35.71
CA ASN A 414 -1.39 -4.91 36.94
C ASN A 414 -0.07 -4.37 37.52
N ASN A 415 0.73 -3.67 36.71
CA ASN A 415 2.01 -3.08 37.08
C ASN A 415 1.95 -1.55 37.32
N LYS A 416 0.84 -0.85 37.00
CA LYS A 416 0.71 0.62 37.17
C LYS A 416 -0.66 0.99 37.74
N LYS A 417 -0.69 1.91 38.72
CA LYS A 417 -1.96 2.54 39.16
C LYS A 417 -2.66 3.19 37.96
N PRO A 418 -3.99 3.08 37.81
CA PRO A 418 -4.71 3.78 36.75
C PRO A 418 -4.50 5.28 36.94
N ALA A 419 -3.95 5.96 35.93
CA ALA A 419 -4.00 7.40 35.85
C ALA A 419 -5.37 7.77 35.27
N ASP A 420 -6.17 8.50 36.04
CA ASP A 420 -7.45 9.03 35.55
C ASP A 420 -7.19 9.89 34.30
N THR A 421 -7.86 9.55 33.20
CA THR A 421 -7.83 10.39 31.99
C THR A 421 -8.62 11.66 32.26
N ILE A 422 -8.22 12.76 31.63
CA ILE A 422 -8.89 14.05 31.82
C ILE A 422 -10.30 14.01 31.27
N GLU A 423 -10.57 13.21 30.24
CA GLU A 423 -11.92 12.94 29.75
C GLU A 423 -12.81 12.35 30.83
N ASN A 424 -12.31 11.36 31.60
CA ASN A 424 -13.06 10.79 32.72
C ASN A 424 -13.30 11.84 33.81
N LEU A 425 -12.29 12.65 34.14
CA LEU A 425 -12.42 13.71 35.14
C LEU A 425 -13.35 14.85 34.68
N LEU A 426 -13.34 15.21 33.40
CA LEU A 426 -14.22 16.23 32.81
C LEU A 426 -15.65 15.73 32.66
N GLU A 427 -15.85 14.46 32.35
CA GLU A 427 -17.16 13.82 32.31
C GLU A 427 -17.75 13.68 33.72
N GLU A 428 -16.94 13.27 34.69
CA GLU A 428 -17.29 13.29 36.10
C GLU A 428 -17.63 14.71 36.58
N TYR A 429 -16.80 15.72 36.24
CA TYR A 429 -17.07 17.12 36.57
C TYR A 429 -18.35 17.66 35.94
N LYS A 430 -18.62 17.35 34.67
CA LYS A 430 -19.89 17.69 33.98
C LYS A 430 -21.10 17.06 34.65
N ASN A 431 -20.95 15.86 35.22
CA ASN A 431 -22.00 15.20 35.98
C ASN A 431 -22.22 15.80 37.38
N LEU A 432 -21.25 16.58 37.89
CA LEU A 432 -21.28 17.20 39.22
C LEU A 432 -21.76 18.66 39.20
N THR A 433 -21.79 19.36 38.05
CA THR A 433 -22.23 20.76 37.97
C THR A 433 -22.79 21.16 36.60
N GLU A 434 -23.89 21.92 36.58
CA GLU A 434 -24.47 22.52 35.37
C GLU A 434 -23.67 23.76 34.88
N ASN A 435 -22.77 24.31 35.71
CA ASN A 435 -21.97 25.50 35.39
C ASN A 435 -20.60 25.12 34.81
N VAL A 436 -20.59 24.59 33.59
CA VAL A 436 -19.35 24.35 32.85
C VAL A 436 -18.84 25.69 32.28
N GLN A 437 -18.09 26.45 33.08
CA GLN A 437 -17.36 27.62 32.54
C GLN A 437 -16.31 27.14 31.54
N LYS A 438 -16.23 27.80 30.37
CA LYS A 438 -15.17 27.55 29.38
C LYS A 438 -13.81 27.93 30.00
N LEU A 439 -12.91 26.96 30.12
CA LEU A 439 -11.54 27.19 30.61
C LEU A 439 -10.80 28.16 29.69
N LYS A 440 -10.03 29.09 30.27
CA LYS A 440 -9.17 30.02 29.50
C LYS A 440 -7.97 29.27 28.90
N ILE A 441 -7.36 29.84 27.87
CA ILE A 441 -6.20 29.25 27.17
C ILE A 441 -5.04 29.02 28.14
N LYS A 442 -4.72 30.02 28.98
CA LYS A 442 -3.66 29.85 30.01
C LYS A 442 -3.96 28.76 31.04
N ASP A 443 -5.21 28.58 31.45
CA ASP A 443 -5.57 27.52 32.41
C ASP A 443 -5.38 26.14 31.78
N LYS A 444 -5.84 25.95 30.54
CA LYS A 444 -5.60 24.73 29.75
C LYS A 444 -4.10 24.47 29.56
N PHE A 445 -3.32 25.52 29.30
CA PHE A 445 -1.88 25.43 29.12
C PHE A 445 -1.16 24.99 30.41
N ASN A 446 -1.55 25.53 31.56
CA ASN A 446 -0.98 25.12 32.85
C ASN A 446 -1.26 23.64 33.14
N ILE A 447 -2.48 23.16 32.87
CA ILE A 447 -2.83 21.74 33.01
C ILE A 447 -1.98 20.88 32.05
N LEU A 448 -1.78 21.34 30.81
CA LEU A 448 -0.89 20.67 29.86
C LEU A 448 0.54 20.58 30.43
N MET A 449 1.07 21.65 31.02
CA MET A 449 2.42 21.65 31.62
C MET A 449 2.53 20.67 32.78
N GLU A 450 1.53 20.58 33.66
CA GLU A 450 1.49 19.59 34.75
C GLU A 450 1.49 18.15 34.22
N LYS A 451 0.79 17.90 33.11
CA LYS A 451 0.78 16.58 32.45
C LYS A 451 2.11 16.25 31.79
N ILE A 452 2.78 17.24 31.19
CA ILE A 452 4.15 17.06 30.66
C ILE A 452 5.13 16.75 31.79
N ALA A 453 5.06 17.49 32.91
CA ALA A 453 5.96 17.30 34.04
C ALA A 453 5.78 15.95 34.78
N SER A 454 4.61 15.31 34.63
CA SER A 454 4.29 14.04 35.28
C SER A 454 4.49 12.81 34.39
N THR A 455 4.82 12.98 33.10
CA THR A 455 5.06 11.85 32.20
C THR A 455 6.49 11.31 32.33
N GLU A 456 6.65 9.99 32.20
CA GLU A 456 7.96 9.33 32.15
C GLU A 456 8.52 9.24 30.72
N LEU A 457 7.74 9.67 29.72
CA LEU A 457 8.14 9.62 28.31
C LEU A 457 9.30 10.57 28.02
N LYS A 458 10.16 10.18 27.08
CA LYS A 458 11.35 10.96 26.67
C LYS A 458 11.46 11.02 25.15
N GLY A 459 12.30 11.93 24.64
CA GLY A 459 12.58 12.09 23.22
C GLY A 459 11.32 12.23 22.37
N ILE A 460 11.28 11.54 21.22
CA ILE A 460 10.16 11.54 20.27
C ILE A 460 8.83 11.13 20.93
N ASP A 461 8.86 10.21 21.89
CA ASP A 461 7.63 9.75 22.55
C ASP A 461 6.97 10.88 23.34
N ALA A 462 7.76 11.68 24.06
CA ALA A 462 7.28 12.83 24.81
C ALA A 462 6.73 13.93 23.90
N TYR A 463 7.42 14.23 22.80
CA TYR A 463 6.96 15.24 21.85
C TYR A 463 5.62 14.88 21.20
N TYR A 464 5.42 13.62 20.85
CA TYR A 464 4.13 13.18 20.34
C TYR A 464 3.04 13.17 21.42
N TYR A 465 3.38 12.78 22.66
CA TYR A 465 2.46 12.93 23.80
C TYR A 465 2.00 14.38 23.95
N ILE A 466 2.93 15.35 23.89
CA ILE A 466 2.62 16.79 23.91
C ILE A 466 1.65 17.16 22.78
N LEU A 467 1.94 16.76 21.54
CA LEU A 467 1.08 17.05 20.39
C LEU A 467 -0.32 16.43 20.53
N LYS A 468 -0.45 15.28 21.20
CA LYS A 468 -1.75 14.66 21.49
C LYS A 468 -2.51 15.38 22.59
N MET A 469 -1.83 15.72 23.68
CA MET A 469 -2.46 16.48 24.76
C MET A 469 -2.90 17.86 24.26
N LYS A 470 -2.12 18.51 23.39
CA LYS A 470 -2.53 19.74 22.69
C LYS A 470 -3.91 19.58 22.01
N LYS A 471 -4.07 18.53 21.19
CA LYS A 471 -5.32 18.23 20.47
C LYS A 471 -6.50 17.88 21.37
N ILE A 472 -6.22 17.39 22.58
CA ILE A 472 -7.24 17.06 23.58
C ILE A 472 -7.73 18.35 24.27
N PHE A 473 -6.81 19.23 24.66
CA PHE A 473 -7.12 20.41 25.45
C PHE A 473 -7.65 21.61 24.65
N PHE A 474 -7.19 21.76 23.40
CA PHE A 474 -7.41 22.95 22.60
C PHE A 474 -8.28 22.63 21.39
N THR A 475 -9.20 23.54 21.05
CA THR A 475 -10.01 23.40 19.84
C THR A 475 -9.15 23.67 18.60
N PRO A 476 -9.59 23.23 17.40
CA PRO A 476 -8.86 23.53 16.16
C PRO A 476 -8.61 25.03 15.94
N ASP A 477 -9.57 25.90 16.28
CA ASP A 477 -9.41 27.35 16.18
C ASP A 477 -8.36 27.87 17.19
N GLU A 478 -8.39 27.36 18.43
CA GLU A 478 -7.41 27.70 19.46
C GLU A 478 -6.00 27.22 19.08
N GLU A 479 -5.86 26.08 18.39
CA GLU A 479 -4.56 25.60 17.90
C GLU A 479 -3.96 26.45 16.78
N VAL A 480 -4.80 27.18 16.04
CA VAL A 480 -4.37 28.04 14.94
C VAL A 480 -3.95 29.42 15.47
N ASP A 481 -4.64 29.94 16.47
CA ASP A 481 -4.49 31.36 16.85
C ASP A 481 -4.11 31.62 18.32
N ASN A 482 -4.16 30.60 19.20
CA ASN A 482 -3.93 30.78 20.65
C ASN A 482 -2.87 29.86 21.27
N LEU A 483 -2.69 28.64 20.75
CA LEU A 483 -1.65 27.71 21.17
C LEU A 483 -0.92 27.04 19.98
N SER A 484 0.38 27.26 19.90
CA SER A 484 1.28 26.56 18.98
C SER A 484 2.32 25.76 19.76
N PHE A 485 2.74 24.63 19.20
CA PHE A 485 3.89 23.86 19.67
C PHE A 485 4.74 23.49 18.45
N ASN A 486 5.93 24.08 18.35
CA ASN A 486 6.83 23.89 17.24
C ASN A 486 8.02 23.05 17.69
N LEU A 487 8.29 21.94 17.00
CA LEU A 487 9.52 21.17 17.18
C LEU A 487 10.60 21.74 16.28
N ILE A 488 11.77 22.00 16.84
CA ILE A 488 12.90 22.59 16.12
C ILE A 488 14.17 21.79 16.42
N ARG A 489 15.16 21.97 15.55
CA ARG A 489 16.50 21.39 15.68
C ARG A 489 17.35 22.32 16.54
N ASN A 490 18.04 21.74 17.52
CA ASN A 490 19.13 22.39 18.25
C ASN A 490 20.47 21.81 17.78
N ASN A 491 21.36 22.66 17.28
CA ASN A 491 22.71 22.32 16.80
C ASN A 491 23.76 22.31 17.92
N LEU A 492 23.40 22.70 19.14
CA LEU A 492 24.25 22.65 20.32
C LEU A 492 23.57 21.78 21.39
N PRO A 493 23.54 20.45 21.20
CA PRO A 493 22.86 19.55 22.12
C PRO A 493 23.51 19.53 23.50
N MET A 494 22.75 19.14 24.54
CA MET A 494 23.27 18.94 25.89
C MET A 494 24.27 17.79 25.98
N ASP A 495 24.09 16.78 25.12
CA ASP A 495 24.98 15.63 24.97
C ASP A 495 26.02 15.94 23.89
N GLU A 496 27.28 16.11 24.29
CA GLU A 496 28.38 16.51 23.40
C GLU A 496 28.67 15.46 22.30
N ASP A 497 28.23 14.21 22.48
CA ASP A 497 28.39 13.15 21.48
C ASP A 497 27.35 13.23 20.34
N LYS A 498 26.33 14.08 20.47
CA LYS A 498 25.29 14.26 19.44
C LYS A 498 25.61 15.39 18.48
N THR A 499 25.22 15.20 17.22
CA THR A 499 25.30 16.24 16.19
C THR A 499 24.16 17.26 16.30
N ALA A 500 23.00 16.82 16.76
CA ALA A 500 21.83 17.67 16.96
C ALA A 500 20.83 17.02 17.93
N SER A 501 19.94 17.85 18.47
CA SER A 501 18.81 17.39 19.26
C SER A 501 17.51 18.06 18.82
N VAL A 502 16.40 17.53 19.31
CA VAL A 502 15.07 18.12 19.15
C VAL A 502 14.74 18.90 20.41
N ILE A 503 14.14 20.07 20.25
CA ILE A 503 13.52 20.82 21.35
C ILE A 503 12.14 21.31 20.89
N GLY A 504 11.29 21.66 21.85
CA GLY A 504 9.95 22.19 21.58
C GLY A 504 9.81 23.64 22.02
N ILE A 505 9.07 24.44 21.26
CA ILE A 505 8.71 25.81 21.66
C ILE A 505 7.19 25.93 21.65
N PHE A 506 6.62 26.23 22.81
CA PHE A 506 5.24 26.68 22.92
C PHE A 506 5.14 28.17 22.67
N THR A 507 4.09 28.58 21.96
CA THR A 507 3.61 29.96 21.92
C THR A 507 2.18 29.98 22.44
N VAL A 508 1.90 30.85 23.41
CA VAL A 508 0.60 30.94 24.10
C VAL A 508 0.10 32.37 24.07
N ASN A 509 -1.15 32.57 23.65
CA ASN A 509 -1.83 33.86 23.69
C ASN A 509 -3.32 33.67 23.98
N ASP A 510 -3.85 34.36 24.99
CA ASP A 510 -5.28 34.26 25.36
C ASP A 510 -6.23 34.89 24.31
N TYR A 511 -5.70 35.69 23.40
CA TYR A 511 -6.47 36.46 22.41
C TYR A 511 -6.20 35.96 20.98
N SER A 512 -5.03 36.30 20.41
CA SER A 512 -4.63 35.92 19.05
C SER A 512 -3.12 36.15 18.86
N PHE A 513 -2.43 35.20 18.24
CA PHE A 513 -1.01 35.32 17.92
C PHE A 513 -0.68 36.47 16.98
N ASN A 514 -1.59 36.77 16.07
CA ASN A 514 -1.36 37.72 14.98
C ASN A 514 -1.89 39.11 15.33
N GLU A 515 -3.11 39.19 15.89
CA GLU A 515 -3.70 40.49 16.25
C GLU A 515 -3.04 41.10 17.48
N TYR A 516 -2.56 40.26 18.42
CA TYR A 516 -1.99 40.68 19.69
C TYR A 516 -0.60 40.06 19.90
N GLU A 517 0.27 40.12 18.89
CA GLU A 517 1.61 39.51 18.90
C GLU A 517 2.46 39.89 20.14
N MET A 518 2.34 41.13 20.61
CA MET A 518 3.06 41.62 21.80
C MET A 518 2.67 40.90 23.11
N LEU A 519 1.56 40.15 23.11
CA LEU A 519 1.08 39.36 24.25
C LEU A 519 1.46 37.87 24.14
N ASN A 520 2.23 37.47 23.13
CA ASN A 520 2.71 36.10 23.00
C ASN A 520 3.68 35.76 24.14
N ASP A 521 3.34 34.73 24.92
CA ASP A 521 4.24 34.10 25.89
C ASP A 521 4.90 32.86 25.26
N TYR A 522 6.23 32.73 25.39
CA TYR A 522 6.99 31.61 24.84
C TYR A 522 7.58 30.72 25.95
N TYR A 523 7.53 29.40 25.74
CA TYR A 523 8.10 28.41 26.65
C TYR A 523 8.91 27.38 25.89
N LEU A 524 10.14 27.14 26.33
CA LEU A 524 11.06 26.14 25.81
C LEU A 524 10.83 24.82 26.55
N VAL A 525 10.68 23.74 25.79
CA VAL A 525 10.78 22.35 26.26
C VAL A 525 12.14 21.82 25.80
N ASN A 526 13.08 21.67 26.73
CA ASN A 526 14.43 21.23 26.42
C ASN A 526 14.53 19.70 26.24
N GLU A 527 15.73 19.20 25.97
CA GLU A 527 16.01 17.78 25.73
C GLU A 527 15.69 16.88 26.93
N ALA A 528 15.82 17.42 28.14
CA ALA A 528 15.49 16.75 29.39
C ALA A 528 13.98 16.82 29.75
N MET A 529 13.16 17.35 28.84
CA MET A 529 11.72 17.61 29.04
C MET A 529 11.40 18.63 30.13
N ASN A 530 12.37 19.47 30.51
CA ASN A 530 12.13 20.59 31.39
C ASN A 530 11.54 21.76 30.61
N VAL A 531 10.52 22.40 31.20
CA VAL A 531 9.86 23.56 30.61
C VAL A 531 10.34 24.84 31.29
N SER A 532 10.77 25.82 30.52
CA SER A 532 11.19 27.14 31.01
C SER A 532 10.65 28.26 30.13
N LYS A 533 10.35 29.41 30.73
CA LYS A 533 9.99 30.61 29.96
C LYS A 533 11.21 31.08 29.15
N ILE A 534 10.98 31.49 27.91
CA ILE A 534 12.01 32.02 27.00
C ILE A 534 11.49 33.31 26.35
N SER A 535 12.38 34.25 26.04
CA SER A 535 11.98 35.50 25.37
C SER A 535 11.94 35.34 23.85
N LYS A 536 11.15 36.19 23.18
CA LYS A 536 11.12 36.25 21.70
C LYS A 536 12.50 36.57 21.12
N ASP A 537 13.19 37.53 21.72
CA ASP A 537 14.51 37.99 21.24
C ASP A 537 15.55 36.88 21.36
N GLU A 538 15.54 36.14 22.48
CA GLU A 538 16.43 34.99 22.66
C GLU A 538 16.18 33.88 21.64
N ILE A 539 14.91 33.57 21.31
CA ILE A 539 14.61 32.62 20.24
C ILE A 539 15.19 33.12 18.91
N ALA A 540 14.97 34.40 18.58
CA ALA A 540 15.47 34.98 17.34
C ALA A 540 17.01 34.96 17.25
N GLU A 541 17.71 35.34 18.32
CA GLU A 541 19.18 35.30 18.40
C GLU A 541 19.73 33.88 18.20
N LYS A 542 19.04 32.86 18.71
CA LYS A 542 19.45 31.45 18.52
C LYS A 542 19.25 30.96 17.09
N PHE A 543 18.21 31.42 16.39
CA PHE A 543 18.09 31.17 14.94
C PHE A 543 19.13 31.95 14.14
N ASP A 544 19.41 33.20 14.52
CA ASP A 544 20.37 34.06 13.82
C ASP A 544 21.82 33.60 14.00
N SER A 545 22.17 33.04 15.16
CA SER A 545 23.47 32.38 15.38
C SER A 545 23.56 31.03 14.67
N GLY A 546 22.42 30.38 14.43
CA GLY A 546 22.34 29.03 13.87
C GLY A 546 22.40 27.93 14.92
N GLU A 547 22.30 28.26 16.21
CA GLU A 547 22.04 27.29 17.27
C GLU A 547 20.71 26.57 17.01
N TYR A 548 19.67 27.31 16.63
CA TYR A 548 18.36 26.76 16.27
C TYR A 548 18.16 26.73 14.75
N ASP A 549 17.51 25.67 14.26
CA ASP A 549 17.08 25.54 12.87
C ASP A 549 15.74 24.80 12.78
N TYR A 550 15.04 24.94 11.66
CA TYR A 550 13.87 24.10 11.39
C TYR A 550 14.33 22.71 10.95
N ILE A 551 13.66 21.66 11.43
CA ILE A 551 14.01 20.27 11.07
C ILE A 551 13.75 20.06 9.57
N LYS A 552 12.60 20.51 9.07
CA LYS A 552 12.25 20.49 7.65
C LYS A 552 12.03 21.90 7.12
N LYS A 553 12.37 22.10 5.84
CA LYS A 553 12.08 23.35 5.12
C LYS A 553 10.58 23.68 5.08
N THR A 554 9.69 22.72 5.31
CA THR A 554 8.23 22.89 5.31
C THR A 554 7.63 23.16 6.68
N ASP A 555 8.40 23.06 7.77
CA ASP A 555 7.87 23.21 9.13
C ASP A 555 7.33 24.62 9.37
N SER A 556 6.20 24.73 10.06
CA SER A 556 5.57 26.02 10.38
C SER A 556 6.49 26.89 11.24
N GLY A 557 6.50 28.19 10.95
CA GLY A 557 7.23 29.16 11.75
C GLY A 557 6.69 29.24 13.18
N ILE A 558 7.54 29.70 14.10
CA ILE A 558 7.10 30.03 15.46
C ILE A 558 6.33 31.36 15.38
N PRO A 559 5.06 31.43 15.83
CA PRO A 559 4.26 32.64 15.72
C PRO A 559 4.96 33.85 16.37
N GLY A 560 4.96 34.99 15.69
CA GLY A 560 5.63 36.22 16.17
C GLY A 560 7.16 36.22 16.10
N VAL A 561 7.82 35.13 15.67
CA VAL A 561 9.28 35.08 15.48
C VAL A 561 9.61 35.15 13.99
N LEU A 562 10.13 36.30 13.53
CA LEU A 562 10.52 36.51 12.13
C LEU A 562 11.85 35.82 11.85
N THR A 563 11.84 34.59 11.35
CA THR A 563 13.08 33.92 10.88
C THR A 563 13.10 33.84 9.37
N TYR A 564 14.05 34.54 8.74
CA TYR A 564 14.45 34.25 7.35
C TYR A 564 14.92 32.79 7.29
N ARG A 565 14.19 31.92 6.60
CA ARG A 565 14.68 30.55 6.32
C ARG A 565 15.98 30.69 5.52
N ARG A 566 17.13 30.38 6.15
CA ARG A 566 18.43 30.40 5.46
C ARG A 566 18.30 29.51 4.21
N LYS A 567 18.46 30.11 3.02
CA LYS A 567 18.61 29.36 1.77
C LYS A 567 19.95 28.61 1.86
N LYS A 568 19.95 27.38 2.37
CA LYS A 568 20.97 26.38 2.05
C LYS A 568 20.65 25.77 0.69
#